data_AF-A8GJI9-F1
#
_entry.id   AF-A8GJI9-F1
#
_cell.length_a   1.000
_cell.length_b   1.000
_cell.length_c   1.000
_cell.angle_alpha   90.00
_cell.angle_beta   90.00
_cell.angle_gamma   90.00
#
_symmetry.space_group_name_H-M   'P 1'
#
loop_
_entity.id
_entity.type
_entity.pdbx_description
1 polymer ?
#
loop_
_entity_poly.entity_id
_entity_poly.type
_entity_poly.pdbx_seq_one_letter_code
_entity_poly.pdbx_strand_id
1 'polypeptide(L)'
;MVLLSYDNDLRIDAKGRSQDYTPANGGADAFLKLIESQIKPAVAAKVAINSQRQTLWGHSYGGLFVLHTLLTQPTAFQNYVAVEPSLWWGKGFILQEAQRVIERHPAISAHLWLWTGGGEKMRSAPPNIKQQPLPADAAQRLAERLATLNGLKVDFREWPGLDHGAMFNAAIAPALDEVAAGD
;
A
#
# COMPACT_ATOMS: atom_id res chain seq x y z
N MET A 1 10.52 -13.38 -4.03
CA MET A 1 9.21 -12.92 -3.49
C MET A 1 9.02 -13.49 -2.11
N VAL A 2 8.61 -12.68 -1.13
CA VAL A 2 8.26 -13.13 0.23
C VAL A 2 6.77 -12.86 0.42
N LEU A 3 6.00 -13.88 0.80
CA LEU A 3 4.58 -13.75 1.10
C LEU A 3 4.38 -13.71 2.61
N LEU A 4 3.83 -12.62 3.12
CA LEU A 4 3.48 -12.49 4.54
C LEU A 4 2.06 -12.98 4.74
N SER A 5 1.89 -14.00 5.58
CA SER A 5 0.60 -14.62 5.90
C SER A 5 0.50 -14.87 7.40
N TYR A 6 -0.67 -15.33 7.83
CA TYR A 6 -0.96 -15.67 9.21
C TYR A 6 -0.77 -17.17 9.41
N ASP A 7 -0.23 -17.57 10.55
CA ASP A 7 -0.06 -18.98 10.92
C ASP A 7 -1.40 -19.58 11.35
N ASN A 8 -2.29 -19.78 10.38
CA ASN A 8 -3.59 -20.42 10.52
C ASN A 8 -4.10 -20.95 9.17
N ASP A 9 -5.18 -21.73 9.20
CA ASP A 9 -5.76 -22.36 8.01
C ASP A 9 -6.62 -21.40 7.15
N LEU A 10 -6.70 -20.12 7.51
CA LEU A 10 -7.53 -19.16 6.80
C LEU A 10 -6.80 -18.66 5.55
N ARG A 11 -7.47 -18.71 4.40
CA ARG A 11 -6.99 -18.01 3.19
C ARG A 11 -6.83 -16.50 3.43
N ILE A 12 -7.71 -15.91 4.25
CA ILE A 12 -7.66 -14.50 4.66
C ILE A 12 -8.06 -14.42 6.13
N ASP A 13 -7.10 -14.09 7.01
CA ASP A 13 -7.38 -13.75 8.40
C ASP A 13 -7.91 -12.31 8.49
N ALA A 14 -9.24 -12.16 8.47
CA ALA A 14 -9.89 -10.86 8.51
C ALA A 14 -9.58 -10.06 9.79
N LYS A 15 -9.37 -10.73 10.92
CA LYS A 15 -9.10 -10.06 12.21
C LYS A 15 -7.65 -9.61 12.26
N GLY A 16 -6.71 -10.54 12.00
CA GLY A 16 -5.27 -10.26 11.96
C GLY A 16 -4.96 -9.11 11.01
N ARG A 17 -5.42 -9.20 9.75
CA ARG A 17 -5.16 -8.14 8.75
C ARG A 17 -5.76 -6.79 9.12
N SER A 18 -6.91 -6.77 9.79
CA SER A 18 -7.54 -5.51 10.20
C SER A 18 -6.75 -4.84 11.32
N GLN A 19 -6.15 -5.62 12.21
CA GLN A 19 -5.24 -5.11 13.22
C GLN A 19 -3.92 -4.66 12.58
N ASP A 20 -3.25 -5.53 11.84
CA ASP A 20 -1.88 -5.30 11.38
C ASP A 20 -1.77 -4.29 10.24
N TYR A 21 -2.75 -4.20 9.34
CA TYR A 21 -2.63 -3.36 8.14
C TYR A 21 -3.28 -1.99 8.30
N THR A 22 -3.87 -1.70 9.46
CA THR A 22 -4.55 -0.43 9.70
C THR A 22 -3.86 0.37 10.79
N PRO A 23 -3.76 1.70 10.66
CA PRO A 23 -3.19 2.55 11.71
C PRO A 23 -3.99 2.57 13.02
N ALA A 24 -5.13 1.89 13.11
CA ALA A 24 -5.92 1.84 14.33
C ALA A 24 -5.11 1.26 15.48
N ASN A 25 -5.05 1.98 16.59
CA ASN A 25 -4.32 1.60 17.80
C ASN A 25 -2.83 1.27 17.54
N GLY A 26 -2.22 1.82 16.47
CA GLY A 26 -0.81 1.59 16.13
C GLY A 26 -0.51 0.21 15.52
N GLY A 27 -1.52 -0.52 15.04
CA GLY A 27 -1.33 -1.86 14.47
C GLY A 27 -0.41 -1.89 13.26
N ALA A 28 -0.58 -0.96 12.31
CA ALA A 28 0.33 -0.77 11.17
C ALA A 28 1.79 -0.53 11.61
N ASP A 29 2.03 0.36 12.56
CA ASP A 29 3.38 0.63 13.05
C ASP A 29 4.00 -0.60 13.72
N ALA A 30 3.22 -1.34 14.50
CA ALA A 30 3.66 -2.57 15.15
C ALA A 30 3.99 -3.67 14.13
N PHE A 31 3.19 -3.81 13.08
CA PHE A 31 3.42 -4.77 12.01
C PHE A 31 4.65 -4.41 11.18
N LEU A 32 4.83 -3.14 10.82
CA LEU A 32 6.04 -2.67 10.16
C LEU A 32 7.29 -2.91 11.01
N LYS A 33 7.21 -2.66 12.33
CA LYS A 33 8.30 -2.97 13.26
C LYS A 33 8.62 -4.47 13.26
N LEU A 34 7.62 -5.35 13.22
CA LEU A 34 7.83 -6.80 13.08
C LEU A 34 8.55 -7.13 11.77
N ILE A 35 8.15 -6.48 10.67
CA ILE A 35 8.78 -6.65 9.36
C ILE A 35 10.27 -6.27 9.41
N GLU A 36 10.59 -5.08 9.91
CA GLU A 36 11.96 -4.57 9.96
C GLU A 36 12.85 -5.36 10.93
N SER A 37 12.35 -5.63 12.14
CA SER A 37 13.17 -6.18 13.23
C SER A 37 13.28 -7.70 13.26
N GLN A 38 12.36 -8.42 12.63
CA GLN A 38 12.32 -9.88 12.68
C GLN A 38 12.24 -10.52 11.30
N ILE A 39 11.26 -10.13 10.49
CA ILE A 39 11.00 -10.81 9.21
C ILE A 39 12.14 -10.58 8.22
N LYS A 40 12.52 -9.33 7.97
CA LYS A 40 13.63 -8.99 7.05
C LYS A 40 14.94 -9.70 7.46
N PRO A 41 15.39 -9.64 8.74
CA PRO A 41 16.54 -10.42 9.21
C PRO A 41 16.40 -11.93 8.99
N ALA A 42 15.24 -12.51 9.30
CA ALA A 42 15.02 -13.95 9.15
C ALA A 42 15.05 -14.40 7.68
N VAL A 43 14.58 -13.58 6.73
CA VAL A 43 14.69 -13.86 5.30
C VAL A 43 16.14 -13.70 4.84
N ALA A 44 16.84 -12.63 5.26
CA ALA A 44 18.23 -12.37 4.90
C ALA A 44 19.19 -13.47 5.37
N ALA A 45 18.86 -14.16 6.46
CA ALA A 45 19.60 -15.32 6.93
C ALA A 45 19.47 -16.57 6.03
N LYS A 46 18.46 -16.61 5.14
CA LYS A 46 18.16 -17.75 4.28
C LYS A 46 18.50 -17.52 2.81
N VAL A 47 18.41 -16.27 2.35
CA VAL A 47 18.66 -15.89 0.96
C VAL A 47 19.37 -14.55 0.90
N ALA A 48 20.23 -14.36 -0.11
CA ALA A 48 20.86 -13.07 -0.35
C ALA A 48 19.81 -12.02 -0.76
N ILE A 49 19.85 -10.85 -0.12
CA ILE A 49 18.91 -9.76 -0.38
C ILE A 49 19.72 -8.50 -0.69
N ASN A 50 19.33 -7.79 -1.76
CA ASN A 50 19.76 -6.42 -1.96
C ASN A 50 18.88 -5.49 -1.09
N SER A 51 19.43 -4.98 0.01
CA SER A 51 18.70 -4.10 0.91
C SER A 51 18.37 -2.73 0.32
N GLN A 52 18.99 -2.37 -0.81
CA GLN A 52 18.72 -1.14 -1.57
C GLN A 52 17.66 -1.35 -2.66
N ARG A 53 17.09 -2.55 -2.78
CA ARG A 53 16.07 -2.90 -3.78
C ARG A 53 14.96 -3.73 -3.14
N GLN A 54 14.27 -3.14 -2.18
CA GLN A 54 13.15 -3.81 -1.50
C GLN A 54 11.83 -3.15 -1.89
N THR A 55 10.84 -3.99 -2.19
CA THR A 55 9.48 -3.58 -2.55
C THR A 55 8.47 -4.03 -1.52
N LEU A 56 7.59 -3.13 -1.10
CA LEU A 56 6.39 -3.44 -0.35
C LEU A 56 5.17 -3.38 -1.28
N TRP A 57 4.48 -4.51 -1.42
CA TRP A 57 3.25 -4.62 -2.21
C TRP A 57 2.06 -4.93 -1.30
N GLY A 58 0.90 -4.35 -1.59
CA GLY A 58 -0.31 -4.67 -0.85
C GLY A 58 -1.58 -4.28 -1.58
N HIS A 59 -2.63 -5.07 -1.33
CA HIS A 59 -3.98 -4.87 -1.89
C HIS A 59 -4.98 -4.49 -0.79
N SER A 60 -5.95 -3.60 -1.09
CA SER A 60 -7.03 -3.26 -0.15
C SER A 60 -6.48 -2.66 1.16
N TYR A 61 -6.71 -3.29 2.32
CA TYR A 61 -6.03 -2.90 3.57
C TYR A 61 -4.51 -3.03 3.49
N GLY A 62 -3.98 -4.00 2.74
CA GLY A 62 -2.55 -4.06 2.45
C GLY A 62 -2.05 -2.84 1.67
N GLY A 63 -2.86 -2.33 0.73
CA GLY A 63 -2.55 -1.10 0.00
C GLY A 63 -2.60 0.14 0.92
N LEU A 64 -3.54 0.16 1.87
CA LEU A 64 -3.56 1.16 2.95
C LEU A 64 -2.28 1.11 3.79
N PHE A 65 -1.82 -0.09 4.18
CA PHE A 65 -0.58 -0.29 4.92
C PHE A 65 0.66 0.16 4.12
N VAL A 66 0.70 -0.10 2.81
CA VAL A 66 1.76 0.38 1.91
C VAL A 66 1.83 1.90 1.93
N LEU A 67 0.69 2.57 1.73
CA LEU A 67 0.64 4.04 1.75
C LEU A 67 1.04 4.59 3.12
N HIS A 68 0.56 3.99 4.21
CA HIS A 68 0.93 4.41 5.56
C HIS A 68 2.45 4.29 5.78
N THR A 69 3.03 3.15 5.42
CA THR A 69 4.48 2.91 5.53
C THR A 69 5.29 3.93 4.74
N LEU A 70 4.91 4.20 3.48
CA LEU A 70 5.57 5.22 2.66
C LEU A 70 5.52 6.60 3.32
N LEU A 71 4.38 6.98 3.91
CA LEU A 71 4.16 8.31 4.46
C LEU A 71 4.83 8.51 5.83
N THR A 72 4.99 7.46 6.63
CA THR A 72 5.54 7.55 7.99
C THR A 72 6.99 7.08 8.09
N GLN A 73 7.39 6.08 7.31
CA GLN A 73 8.73 5.49 7.31
C GLN A 73 9.22 5.23 5.87
N PRO A 74 9.40 6.29 5.04
CA PRO A 74 9.69 6.16 3.61
C PRO A 74 10.98 5.39 3.30
N THR A 75 11.93 5.32 4.24
CA THR A 75 13.21 4.59 4.08
C THR A 75 13.10 3.09 4.34
N ALA A 76 11.95 2.58 4.78
CA ALA A 76 11.75 1.16 5.04
C ALA A 76 11.84 0.33 3.74
N PHE A 77 11.37 0.87 2.62
CA PHE A 77 11.45 0.25 1.30
C PHE A 77 11.82 1.29 0.25
N GLN A 78 12.42 0.88 -0.86
CA GLN A 78 12.70 1.79 -1.99
C GLN A 78 11.49 1.88 -2.93
N ASN A 79 10.71 0.81 -2.99
CA ASN A 79 9.60 0.64 -3.91
C ASN A 79 8.33 0.29 -3.15
N TYR A 80 7.21 0.89 -3.56
CA TYR A 80 5.90 0.73 -2.94
C TYR A 80 4.86 0.49 -4.04
N VAL A 81 4.08 -0.58 -3.90
CA VAL A 81 2.99 -0.88 -4.84
C VAL A 81 1.70 -0.99 -4.05
N ALA A 82 0.88 0.05 -4.13
CA ALA A 82 -0.42 0.13 -3.47
C ALA A 82 -1.51 -0.18 -4.49
N VAL A 83 -2.14 -1.35 -4.37
CA VAL A 83 -3.20 -1.81 -5.26
C VAL A 83 -4.54 -1.67 -4.58
N GLU A 84 -5.50 -1.01 -5.22
CA GLU A 84 -6.86 -0.83 -4.71
C GLU A 84 -6.88 -0.41 -3.21
N PRO A 85 -6.07 0.58 -2.79
CA PRO A 85 -5.93 0.89 -1.37
C PRO A 85 -7.27 1.36 -0.79
N SER A 86 -7.58 0.92 0.42
CA SER A 86 -8.83 1.27 1.10
C SER A 86 -8.82 2.72 1.62
N LEU A 87 -8.83 3.69 0.72
CA LEU A 87 -8.74 5.12 1.03
C LEU A 87 -9.90 5.61 1.91
N TRP A 88 -11.06 4.95 1.84
CA TRP A 88 -12.24 5.25 2.66
C TRP A 88 -12.04 4.91 4.15
N TRP A 89 -11.05 4.09 4.48
CA TRP A 89 -10.82 3.58 5.82
C TRP A 89 -10.59 4.73 6.82
N GLY A 90 -11.14 4.57 8.03
CA GLY A 90 -10.94 5.55 9.11
C GLY A 90 -11.47 6.95 8.77
N LYS A 91 -12.55 7.07 7.99
CA LYS A 91 -13.08 8.34 7.47
C LYS A 91 -12.06 9.11 6.62
N GLY A 92 -11.34 8.40 5.74
CA GLY A 92 -10.31 9.00 4.90
C GLY A 92 -9.01 9.29 5.65
N PHE A 93 -8.67 8.50 6.67
CA PHE A 93 -7.50 8.74 7.53
C PHE A 93 -6.22 8.91 6.70
N ILE A 94 -5.99 8.02 5.73
CA ILE A 94 -4.78 8.04 4.91
C ILE A 94 -4.69 9.29 4.03
N LEU A 95 -5.83 9.87 3.62
CA LEU A 95 -5.86 11.13 2.86
C LEU A 95 -5.43 12.30 3.74
N GLN A 96 -5.84 12.29 5.01
CA GLN A 96 -5.44 13.29 6.01
C GLN A 96 -3.97 13.13 6.40
N GLU A 97 -3.47 11.90 6.48
CA GLU A 97 -2.05 11.62 6.69
C GLU A 97 -1.19 12.12 5.52
N ALA A 98 -1.58 11.79 4.29
CA ALA A 98 -0.92 12.31 3.09
C ALA A 98 -0.91 13.84 3.06
N GLN A 99 -2.03 14.49 3.39
CA GLN A 99 -2.13 15.95 3.47
C GLN A 99 -1.07 16.53 4.43
N ARG A 100 -0.96 15.99 5.66
CA ARG A 100 0.01 16.44 6.66
C ARG A 100 1.46 16.26 6.20
N VAL A 101 1.75 15.18 5.47
CA VAL A 101 3.09 14.94 4.91
C VAL A 101 3.39 15.93 3.77
N ILE A 102 2.43 16.13 2.87
CA ILE A 102 2.57 17.06 1.74
C ILE A 102 2.83 18.48 2.23
N GLU A 103 2.11 18.95 3.25
CA GLU A 103 2.30 20.29 3.84
C GLU A 103 3.69 20.51 4.45
N ARG A 104 4.37 19.43 4.87
CA ARG A 104 5.75 19.50 5.38
C ARG A 104 6.79 19.51 4.27
N HIS A 105 6.39 19.17 3.04
CA HIS A 105 7.26 19.07 1.87
C HIS A 105 8.61 18.33 2.12
N PRO A 106 8.61 17.12 2.71
CA PRO A 106 9.85 16.37 2.90
C PRO A 106 10.44 15.93 1.56
N ALA A 107 11.74 15.67 1.55
CA ALA A 107 12.35 14.85 0.52
C ALA A 107 12.11 13.37 0.84
N ILE A 108 11.54 12.62 -0.10
CA ILE A 108 11.27 11.19 0.01
C ILE A 108 11.96 10.52 -1.16
N SER A 109 12.94 9.66 -0.92
CA SER A 109 13.60 8.90 -2.00
C SER A 109 12.94 7.53 -2.12
N ALA A 110 11.90 7.44 -2.94
CA ALA A 110 11.15 6.20 -3.17
C ALA A 110 10.39 6.25 -4.51
N HIS A 111 9.90 5.08 -4.94
CA HIS A 111 8.99 4.95 -6.07
C HIS A 111 7.68 4.31 -5.61
N LEU A 112 6.56 4.99 -5.87
CA LEU A 112 5.20 4.50 -5.65
C LEU A 112 4.51 4.16 -6.98
N TRP A 113 4.02 2.93 -7.11
CA TRP A 113 2.98 2.57 -8.06
C TRP A 113 1.62 2.52 -7.32
N LEU A 114 0.68 3.36 -7.74
CA LEU A 114 -0.68 3.42 -7.19
C LEU A 114 -1.68 2.95 -8.24
N TRP A 115 -2.23 1.75 -8.04
CA TRP A 115 -3.07 1.10 -9.05
C TRP A 115 -4.48 0.86 -8.57
N THR A 116 -5.45 1.08 -9.46
CA THR A 116 -6.87 0.85 -9.19
C THR A 116 -7.54 0.14 -10.37
N GLY A 117 -8.59 -0.62 -10.12
CA GLY A 117 -9.54 -1.07 -11.12
C GLY A 117 -10.52 0.04 -11.47
N GLY A 118 -10.97 0.11 -12.72
CA GLY A 118 -11.91 1.10 -13.23
C GLY A 118 -13.30 0.50 -13.40
N GLY A 119 -14.34 1.24 -13.01
CA GLY A 119 -15.73 0.81 -13.20
C GLY A 119 -16.71 1.33 -12.15
N GLU A 120 -16.22 1.74 -10.98
CA GLU A 120 -17.05 2.27 -9.90
C GLU A 120 -17.11 3.80 -9.93
N LYS A 121 -18.32 4.37 -9.82
CA LYS A 121 -18.50 5.84 -9.70
C LYS A 121 -18.07 6.39 -8.35
N MET A 122 -17.92 5.51 -7.35
CA MET A 122 -17.55 5.84 -5.98
C MET A 122 -16.74 4.71 -5.39
N ARG A 123 -15.68 5.04 -4.64
CA ARG A 123 -14.88 4.08 -3.89
C ARG A 123 -15.49 3.88 -2.51
N SER A 124 -16.08 2.72 -2.29
CA SER A 124 -16.85 2.44 -1.07
C SER A 124 -16.17 1.40 -0.19
N ALA A 125 -16.49 1.47 1.10
CA ALA A 125 -16.22 0.35 1.99
C ALA A 125 -17.08 -0.86 1.62
N PRO A 126 -16.68 -2.08 2.02
CA PRO A 126 -17.56 -3.25 1.97
C PRO A 126 -18.94 -2.95 2.60
N PRO A 127 -20.04 -3.56 2.11
CA PRO A 127 -21.40 -3.20 2.53
C PRO A 127 -21.67 -3.27 4.04
N ASN A 128 -20.90 -4.07 4.78
CA ASN A 128 -20.99 -4.23 6.23
C ASN A 128 -20.27 -3.13 7.03
N ILE A 129 -19.53 -2.23 6.36
CA ILE A 129 -18.79 -1.14 6.98
C ILE A 129 -19.43 0.19 6.59
N LYS A 130 -20.01 0.89 7.57
CA LYS A 130 -20.62 2.22 7.35
C LYS A 130 -19.54 3.31 7.31
N GLN A 131 -19.10 3.66 6.12
CA GLN A 131 -18.20 4.77 5.84
C GLN A 131 -18.72 5.57 4.66
N GLN A 132 -18.38 6.86 4.60
CA GLN A 132 -18.72 7.67 3.44
C GLN A 132 -17.91 7.21 2.23
N PRO A 133 -18.55 7.01 1.08
CA PRO A 133 -17.83 6.72 -0.15
C PRO A 133 -16.96 7.91 -0.55
N LEU A 134 -15.86 7.61 -1.25
CA LEU A 134 -15.00 8.62 -1.85
C LEU A 134 -15.32 8.76 -3.35
N PRO A 135 -15.02 9.91 -3.96
CA PRO A 135 -15.04 10.07 -5.42
C PRO A 135 -14.19 9.00 -6.13
N ALA A 136 -14.62 8.58 -7.33
CA ALA A 136 -13.89 7.59 -8.13
C ALA A 136 -12.42 7.97 -8.38
N ASP A 137 -12.15 9.27 -8.56
CA ASP A 137 -10.84 9.86 -8.84
C ASP A 137 -9.99 10.13 -7.57
N ALA A 138 -10.45 9.73 -6.39
CA ALA A 138 -9.74 10.00 -5.13
C ALA A 138 -8.30 9.43 -5.12
N ALA A 139 -8.09 8.25 -5.70
CA ALA A 139 -6.76 7.65 -5.83
C ALA A 139 -5.87 8.42 -6.80
N GLN A 140 -6.42 8.83 -7.96
CA GLN A 140 -5.70 9.65 -8.93
C GLN A 140 -5.26 10.98 -8.30
N ARG A 141 -6.18 11.70 -7.65
CA ARG A 141 -5.88 12.96 -6.94
C ARG A 141 -4.82 12.78 -5.86
N LEU A 142 -4.86 11.65 -5.13
CA LEU A 142 -3.83 11.35 -4.15
C LEU A 142 -2.46 11.17 -4.82
N ALA A 143 -2.38 10.41 -5.91
CA ALA A 143 -1.13 10.23 -6.66
C ALA A 143 -0.58 11.56 -7.18
N GLU A 144 -1.41 12.38 -7.81
CA GLU A 144 -1.02 13.71 -8.33
C GLU A 144 -0.44 14.60 -7.23
N ARG A 145 -1.02 14.56 -6.03
CA ARG A 145 -0.55 15.34 -4.88
C ARG A 145 0.73 14.77 -4.26
N LEU A 146 0.88 13.45 -4.24
CA LEU A 146 2.13 12.82 -3.75
C LEU A 146 3.28 13.06 -4.72
N ALA A 147 3.01 13.14 -6.03
CA ALA A 147 4.01 13.42 -7.06
C ALA A 147 4.66 14.82 -6.92
N THR A 148 4.10 15.72 -6.09
CA THR A 148 4.71 17.01 -5.81
C THR A 148 5.84 16.94 -4.77
N LEU A 149 6.02 15.80 -4.10
CA LEU A 149 7.07 15.62 -3.09
C LEU A 149 8.42 15.37 -3.76
N ASN A 150 9.45 16.09 -3.30
CA ASN A 150 10.79 15.99 -3.88
C ASN A 150 11.36 14.57 -3.72
N GLY A 151 11.82 13.98 -4.81
CA GLY A 151 12.41 12.64 -4.85
C GLY A 151 11.43 11.47 -4.92
N LEU A 152 10.12 11.71 -4.72
CA LEU A 152 9.11 10.64 -4.77
C LEU A 152 8.62 10.50 -6.21
N LYS A 153 8.98 9.39 -6.86
CA LYS A 153 8.40 9.03 -8.15
C LYS A 153 7.03 8.39 -7.91
N VAL A 154 6.01 8.82 -8.64
CA VAL A 154 4.65 8.28 -8.53
C VAL A 154 4.12 7.90 -9.91
N ASP A 155 3.74 6.65 -10.07
CA ASP A 155 3.07 6.11 -11.25
C ASP A 155 1.65 5.67 -10.89
N PHE A 156 0.65 6.38 -11.43
CA PHE A 156 -0.75 6.01 -11.28
C PHE A 156 -1.24 5.23 -12.50
N ARG A 157 -2.00 4.16 -12.26
CA ARG A 157 -2.65 3.39 -13.34
C ARG A 157 -4.02 2.90 -12.92
N GLU A 158 -5.04 3.25 -13.71
CA GLU A 158 -6.35 2.62 -13.61
C GLU A 158 -6.48 1.48 -14.65
N TRP A 159 -7.11 0.37 -14.25
CA TRP A 159 -7.32 -0.82 -15.06
C TRP A 159 -8.81 -0.97 -15.38
N PRO A 160 -9.26 -0.57 -16.57
CA PRO A 160 -10.68 -0.57 -16.92
C PRO A 160 -11.31 -1.96 -16.81
N GLY A 161 -12.49 -2.05 -16.20
CA GLY A 161 -13.30 -3.26 -16.13
C GLY A 161 -12.88 -4.27 -15.06
N LEU A 162 -11.83 -3.97 -14.27
CA LEU A 162 -11.48 -4.80 -13.12
C LEU A 162 -12.13 -4.26 -11.85
N ASP A 163 -12.79 -5.17 -11.11
CA ASP A 163 -13.31 -4.88 -9.78
C ASP A 163 -12.24 -5.03 -8.69
N HIS A 164 -12.64 -4.74 -7.45
CA HIS A 164 -11.76 -4.81 -6.28
C HIS A 164 -11.07 -6.18 -6.11
N GLY A 165 -11.79 -7.28 -6.35
CA GLY A 165 -11.25 -8.63 -6.18
C GLY A 165 -10.34 -9.04 -7.34
N ALA A 166 -10.74 -8.73 -8.57
CA ALA A 166 -9.99 -9.03 -9.79
C ALA A 166 -8.61 -8.34 -9.79
N MET A 167 -8.54 -7.12 -9.27
CA MET A 167 -7.29 -6.36 -9.13
C MET A 167 -6.22 -7.08 -8.30
N PHE A 168 -6.59 -7.90 -7.31
CA PHE A 168 -5.62 -8.61 -6.47
C PHE A 168 -4.70 -9.49 -7.29
N ASN A 169 -5.25 -10.39 -8.11
CA ASN A 169 -4.47 -11.29 -8.94
C ASN A 169 -3.86 -10.58 -10.14
N ALA A 170 -4.63 -9.67 -10.75
CA ALA A 170 -4.22 -8.99 -11.97
C ALA A 170 -2.96 -8.16 -11.76
N ALA A 171 -2.80 -7.51 -10.60
CA ALA A 171 -1.70 -6.62 -10.31
C ALA A 171 -0.36 -7.29 -9.95
N ILE A 172 -0.33 -8.59 -9.61
CA ILE A 172 0.91 -9.21 -9.10
C ILE A 172 1.99 -9.29 -10.18
N ALA A 173 1.67 -9.86 -11.36
CA ALA A 173 2.67 -10.04 -12.41
C ALA A 173 3.23 -8.70 -12.90
N PRO A 174 2.40 -7.68 -13.21
CA PRO A 174 2.95 -6.37 -13.59
C PRO A 174 3.74 -5.68 -12.48
N ALA A 175 3.40 -5.88 -11.20
CA ALA A 175 4.21 -5.36 -10.11
C ALA A 175 5.61 -5.97 -10.09
N LEU A 176 5.73 -7.27 -10.38
CA LEU A 176 7.02 -7.93 -10.49
C LEU A 176 7.82 -7.41 -11.69
N ASP A 177 7.16 -7.23 -12.84
CA ASP A 177 7.79 -6.72 -14.07
C ASP A 177 8.32 -5.29 -13.88
N GLU A 178 7.51 -4.39 -13.32
CA GLU A 178 7.88 -2.98 -13.06
C GLU A 178 9.05 -2.85 -12.09
N VAL A 179 9.03 -3.64 -11.02
CA VAL A 179 10.10 -3.65 -10.00
C VAL A 179 11.39 -4.24 -10.55
N ALA A 180 11.30 -5.21 -11.47
CA ALA A 180 12.46 -5.80 -12.14
C ALA A 180 13.03 -4.87 -13.23
N ALA A 181 12.19 -4.11 -13.93
CA ALA A 181 12.59 -3.22 -15.02
C ALA A 181 13.24 -1.90 -14.57
N GLY A 182 13.17 -1.55 -13.28
CA GLY A 182 13.86 -0.38 -12.71
C GLY A 182 15.38 -0.52 -12.56
N ASP A 183 16.03 -1.33 -13.41
CA ASP A 183 17.47 -1.57 -13.51
C ASP A 183 18.15 -0.69 -14.57
#